data_AF-W7YG50-F1
#
_entry.id   AF-W7YG50-F1
#
_cell.length_a   1.000
_cell.length_b   1.000
_cell.length_c   1.000
_cell.angle_alpha   90.00
_cell.angle_beta   90.00
_cell.angle_gamma   90.00
#
_symmetry.space_group_name_H-M   'P 1'
#
loop_
_entity.id
_entity.type
_entity.pdbx_description
1 polymer ?
#
loop_
_entity_poly.entity_id
_entity_poly.type
_entity_poly.pdbx_seq_one_letter_code
_entity_poly.pdbx_strand_id
1 'polypeptide(L)'
;MEMKLIFTNKGKNAIENFKNDELIEVFSRYSKTLMKKYDLVMSVPEESNHNIVEEGTLKVKLEDVKCDVDTFFKELARDVKVPLKKRIVVGETLDNVFKTEVIK
;
A
#
# COMPACT_ATOMS: atom_id res chain seq x y z
N MET A 1 -5.61 1.41 15.09
CA MET A 1 -6.35 2.10 14.02
C MET A 1 -6.27 1.25 12.78
N GLU A 2 -7.37 1.07 12.05
CA GLU A 2 -7.36 0.33 10.79
C GLU A 2 -7.55 1.28 9.62
N MET A 3 -6.76 1.06 8.57
CA MET A 3 -6.76 1.87 7.36
C MET A 3 -7.01 0.97 6.16
N LYS A 4 -7.76 1.50 5.20
CA LYS A 4 -7.99 0.91 3.89
C LYS A 4 -7.23 1.70 2.84
N LEU A 5 -6.34 1.04 2.12
CA LEU A 5 -5.69 1.58 0.93
C LEU A 5 -6.54 1.19 -0.27
N ILE A 6 -7.15 2.17 -0.94
CA ILE A 6 -8.01 1.96 -2.10
C ILE A 6 -7.21 2.27 -3.35
N PHE A 7 -6.90 1.25 -4.14
CA PHE A 7 -6.13 1.42 -5.36
C PHE A 7 -6.91 2.25 -6.37
N THR A 8 -6.25 3.24 -6.97
CA THR A 8 -6.83 3.99 -8.10
C THR A 8 -6.96 3.07 -9.32
N ASN A 9 -7.65 3.47 -10.39
CA ASN A 9 -7.70 2.66 -11.62
C ASN A 9 -6.31 2.31 -12.15
N LYS A 10 -5.38 3.28 -12.17
CA LYS A 10 -3.98 3.03 -12.53
C LYS A 10 -3.28 2.12 -11.52
N GLY A 11 -3.59 2.27 -10.23
CA GLY A 11 -3.09 1.39 -9.18
C GLY A 11 -3.57 -0.06 -9.33
N LYS A 12 -4.85 -0.26 -9.68
CA LYS A 12 -5.45 -1.58 -9.93
C LYS A 12 -4.73 -2.29 -11.09
N ASN A 13 -4.59 -1.62 -12.23
CA ASN A 13 -3.82 -2.15 -13.36
C ASN A 13 -2.38 -2.53 -12.95
N ALA A 14 -1.76 -1.75 -12.06
CA ALA A 14 -0.41 -2.03 -11.60
C ALA A 14 -0.30 -3.24 -10.68
N ILE A 15 -1.36 -3.58 -9.92
CA ILE A 15 -1.37 -4.74 -9.02
C ILE A 15 -1.91 -6.01 -9.69
N GLU A 16 -2.57 -5.93 -10.85
CA GLU A 16 -3.13 -7.09 -11.57
C GLU A 16 -2.08 -8.16 -11.91
N ASN A 17 -0.84 -7.76 -12.14
CA ASN A 17 0.28 -8.67 -12.45
C ASN A 17 1.05 -9.12 -11.20
N PHE A 18 0.47 -8.98 -10.00
CA PHE A 18 1.03 -9.46 -8.75
C PHE A 18 0.14 -10.52 -8.12
N LYS A 19 0.77 -11.52 -7.52
CA LYS A 19 0.07 -12.42 -6.59
C LYS A 19 -0.24 -11.68 -5.30
N ASN A 20 -1.27 -12.14 -4.60
CA ASN A 20 -1.71 -11.55 -3.34
C ASN A 20 -0.57 -11.48 -2.31
N ASP A 21 0.17 -12.58 -2.11
CA ASP A 21 1.29 -12.64 -1.17
C ASP A 21 2.44 -11.70 -1.56
N GLU A 22 2.66 -11.48 -2.86
CA GLU A 22 3.67 -10.53 -3.34
C GLU A 22 3.27 -9.09 -2.99
N LEU A 23 1.98 -8.75 -3.07
CA LEU A 23 1.50 -7.43 -2.65
C LEU A 23 1.67 -7.24 -1.15
N ILE A 24 1.34 -8.24 -0.35
CA ILE A 24 1.54 -8.21 1.11
C ILE A 24 3.02 -8.02 1.43
N GLU A 25 3.91 -8.75 0.77
CA GLU A 25 5.36 -8.63 0.96
C GLU A 25 5.87 -7.24 0.56
N VAL A 26 5.45 -6.72 -0.60
CA VAL A 26 5.83 -5.38 -1.06
C VAL A 26 5.42 -4.34 -0.03
N PHE A 27 4.15 -4.28 0.35
CA PHE A 27 3.67 -3.26 1.28
C PHE A 27 4.31 -3.40 2.67
N SER A 28 4.51 -4.62 3.16
CA SER A 28 5.20 -4.89 4.44
C SER A 28 6.65 -4.44 4.42
N ARG A 29 7.38 -4.68 3.32
CA ARG A 29 8.80 -4.32 3.21
C ARG A 29 9.02 -2.81 3.15
N TYR A 30 8.22 -2.12 2.34
CA TYR A 30 8.36 -0.68 2.17
C TYR A 30 7.83 0.08 3.40
N SER A 31 6.73 -0.35 4.02
CA SER A 31 6.27 0.22 5.28
C SER A 31 7.32 0.04 6.38
N LYS A 32 7.93 -1.15 6.52
CA LYS A 32 9.00 -1.41 7.50
C LYS A 32 10.22 -0.52 7.33
N THR A 33 10.57 -0.18 6.11
CA THR A 33 11.66 0.77 5.85
C THR A 33 11.25 2.18 6.25
N LEU A 34 10.03 2.59 5.91
CA LEU A 34 9.50 3.91 6.19
C LEU A 34 9.28 4.15 7.70
N MET A 35 8.85 3.14 8.44
CA MET A 35 8.70 3.17 9.91
C MET A 35 10.00 3.51 10.66
N LYS A 36 11.18 3.44 10.02
CA LYS A 36 12.43 3.93 10.64
C LYS A 36 12.51 5.45 10.71
N LYS A 37 11.69 6.16 9.93
CA LYS A 37 11.63 7.64 9.85
C LYS A 37 10.39 8.22 10.53
N TYR A 38 9.36 7.40 10.74
CA TYR A 38 8.06 7.82 11.25
C TYR A 38 7.74 7.03 12.52
N ASP A 39 7.34 7.74 13.57
CA ASP A 39 6.94 7.15 14.85
C ASP A 39 5.51 6.61 14.73
N LEU A 40 5.40 5.42 14.16
CA LEU A 40 4.21 4.56 14.13
C LEU A 40 4.63 3.10 13.85
N VAL A 41 3.74 2.17 14.15
CA VAL A 41 3.84 0.77 13.72
C VAL A 41 2.74 0.48 12.72
N MET A 42 3.10 -0.12 11.59
CA MET A 42 2.19 -0.55 10.52
C MET A 42 2.38 -2.03 10.23
N SER A 43 1.29 -2.77 10.14
CA SER A 43 1.26 -4.16 9.69
C SER A 43 0.25 -4.38 8.56
N VAL A 44 0.51 -5.38 7.73
CA VAL A 44 -0.35 -5.83 6.62
C VAL A 44 -0.83 -7.25 6.95
N PRO A 45 -1.96 -7.40 7.67
CA PRO A 45 -2.45 -8.72 8.11
C PRO A 45 -2.92 -9.58 6.93
N GLU A 46 -2.37 -10.78 6.77
CA GLU A 46 -2.74 -11.71 5.68
C GLU A 46 -4.21 -12.13 5.76
N GLU A 47 -4.70 -12.34 6.98
CA GLU A 47 -6.09 -12.72 7.29
C GLU A 47 -7.13 -11.70 6.86
N SER A 48 -6.72 -10.45 6.64
CA SER A 48 -7.62 -9.36 6.21
C SER A 48 -7.51 -9.04 4.73
N ASN A 49 -6.61 -9.73 4.00
CA ASN A 49 -6.18 -9.38 2.66
C ASN A 49 -6.12 -10.60 1.74
N HIS A 50 -7.17 -11.42 1.67
CA HIS A 50 -7.16 -12.63 0.85
C HIS A 50 -7.27 -12.37 -0.66
N ASN A 51 -7.96 -11.30 -1.08
CA ASN A 51 -8.29 -11.02 -2.49
C ASN A 51 -7.98 -9.57 -2.90
N ILE A 52 -6.75 -9.09 -2.66
CA ILE A 52 -6.37 -7.68 -2.86
C ILE A 52 -6.64 -7.18 -4.29
N VAL A 53 -6.31 -8.00 -5.30
CA VAL A 53 -6.44 -7.61 -6.72
C VAL A 53 -7.91 -7.45 -7.11
N GLU A 54 -8.77 -8.40 -6.72
CA GLU A 54 -10.20 -8.38 -7.03
C GLU A 54 -10.91 -7.24 -6.30
N GLU A 55 -10.67 -7.10 -4.99
CA GLU A 55 -11.26 -6.01 -4.20
C GLU A 55 -10.69 -4.65 -4.61
N GLY A 56 -9.46 -4.63 -5.12
CA GLY A 56 -8.70 -3.43 -5.40
C GLY A 56 -8.44 -2.61 -4.15
N THR A 57 -8.31 -3.28 -3.00
CA THR A 57 -8.09 -2.63 -1.71
C THR A 57 -7.15 -3.46 -0.83
N LEU A 58 -6.32 -2.78 -0.03
CA LEU A 58 -5.43 -3.39 0.97
C LEU A 58 -5.79 -2.85 2.35
N LYS A 59 -6.07 -3.73 3.32
CA LYS A 59 -6.31 -3.35 4.71
C LYS A 59 -5.01 -3.41 5.50
N VAL A 60 -4.76 -2.40 6.31
CA VAL A 60 -3.54 -2.29 7.11
C VAL A 60 -3.88 -1.82 8.52
N LYS A 61 -3.11 -2.28 9.50
CA LYS A 61 -3.27 -1.91 10.90
C LYS A 61 -2.16 -0.94 11.30
N LEU A 62 -2.54 0.11 12.01
CA LEU A 62 -1.65 1.10 12.59
C LEU A 62 -1.74 1.08 14.12
N GLU A 63 -0.58 1.09 14.75
CA GLU A 63 -0.35 1.09 16.20
C GLU A 63 0.70 2.15 16.56
N ASP A 64 0.74 2.58 17.82
CA ASP A 64 1.73 3.57 18.34
C ASP A 64 1.88 4.85 17.50
N VAL A 65 0.78 5.33 16.91
CA VAL A 65 0.80 6.47 15.97
C VAL A 65 1.11 7.79 16.68
N LYS A 66 2.29 8.37 16.43
CA LYS A 66 2.76 9.66 16.98
C LYS A 66 3.28 10.62 15.91
N CYS A 67 2.93 10.38 14.65
CA CYS A 67 3.30 11.22 13.52
C CYS A 67 2.09 11.49 12.60
N ASP A 68 2.30 12.34 11.59
CA ASP A 68 1.28 12.62 10.58
C ASP A 68 1.12 11.44 9.61
N VAL A 69 -0.02 10.75 9.76
CA VAL A 69 -0.36 9.54 9.01
C VAL A 69 -0.54 9.84 7.52
N ASP A 70 -1.04 11.03 7.17
CA ASP A 70 -1.23 11.42 5.78
C ASP A 70 0.11 11.57 5.05
N THR A 71 1.10 12.19 5.70
CA THR A 71 2.45 12.31 5.16
C THR A 71 3.12 10.94 5.04
N PHE A 72 2.97 10.06 6.05
CA PHE A 72 3.47 8.69 5.99
C PHE A 72 2.92 7.94 4.76
N PHE A 73 1.60 7.97 4.53
CA PHE A 73 1.02 7.25 3.39
C PHE A 73 1.33 7.89 2.04
N LYS A 74 1.51 9.21 1.97
CA LYS A 74 1.99 9.88 0.74
C LYS A 74 3.40 9.41 0.37
N GLU A 75 4.28 9.22 1.35
CA GLU A 75 5.62 8.68 1.09
C GLU A 75 5.57 7.19 0.76
N LEU A 76 4.77 6.40 1.48
CA LEU A 76 4.58 4.99 1.16
C LEU A 76 4.10 4.81 -0.30
N ALA A 77 3.15 5.63 -0.75
CA ALA A 77 2.66 5.61 -2.12
C ALA A 77 3.76 5.87 -3.17
N ARG A 78 4.73 6.74 -2.86
CA ARG A 78 5.89 7.01 -3.72
C ARG A 78 6.86 5.84 -3.73
N ASP A 79 7.09 5.23 -2.59
CA ASP A 79 8.02 4.13 -2.42
C ASP A 79 7.51 2.86 -3.12
N VAL A 80 6.25 2.47 -2.90
CA VAL A 80 5.66 1.27 -3.54
C VAL A 80 5.40 1.44 -5.03
N LYS A 81 5.36 2.68 -5.54
CA LYS A 81 5.26 2.92 -6.98
C LYS A 81 6.44 2.33 -7.75
N VAL A 82 7.63 2.25 -7.14
CA VAL A 82 8.84 1.70 -7.79
C VAL A 82 8.68 0.21 -8.16
N PRO A 83 8.35 -0.71 -7.23
CA PRO A 83 8.14 -2.11 -7.59
C PRO A 83 6.90 -2.30 -8.47
N LEU A 84 5.81 -1.56 -8.24
CA LEU A 84 4.59 -1.68 -9.04
C LEU A 84 4.83 -1.29 -10.51
N LYS A 85 5.57 -0.21 -10.76
CA LYS A 85 5.89 0.25 -12.12
C LYS A 85 6.74 -0.77 -12.91
N LYS A 86 7.47 -1.68 -12.26
CA LYS A 86 8.26 -2.70 -12.98
C LYS A 86 7.41 -3.73 -13.72
N ARG A 87 6.11 -3.84 -13.40
CA ARG A 87 5.19 -4.82 -13.99
C ARG A 87 4.03 -4.21 -14.78
N ILE A 88 4.06 -2.90 -15.03
CA ILE A 88 3.12 -2.25 -15.97
C ILE A 88 3.72 -2.19 -17.37
N VAL A 89 2.86 -1.98 -18.37
CA VAL A 89 3.27 -1.85 -19.77
C VAL A 89 4.26 -0.69 -19.92
N VAL A 90 5.32 -0.92 -20.70
CA VAL A 90 6.35 0.09 -20.97
C VAL A 90 5.69 1.33 -21.59
N GLY A 91 5.83 2.48 -20.90
CA GLY A 91 5.26 3.76 -21.32
C GLY A 91 4.07 4.24 -20.48
N GLU A 92 3.49 3.38 -19.63
CA GLU A 92 2.42 3.82 -18.74
C GLU A 92 2.92 4.66 -17.56
N THR A 93 2.22 5.76 -17.31
CA THR A 93 2.41 6.61 -16.12
C THR A 93 1.58 6.06 -14.96
N LEU A 94 2.23 5.64 -13.88
CA LEU A 94 1.58 5.34 -12.61
C LEU A 94 1.71 6.55 -11.69
N ASP A 95 0.70 7.41 -11.58
CA ASP A 95 0.80 8.64 -10.77
C ASP A 95 0.53 8.34 -9.29
N ASN A 96 -0.75 8.29 -8.91
CA ASN A 96 -1.22 7.97 -7.58
C ASN A 96 -1.60 6.49 -7.50
N VAL A 97 -0.93 5.75 -6.61
CA VAL A 97 -1.15 4.31 -6.44
C VAL A 97 -2.47 4.02 -5.72
N PHE A 98 -2.71 4.68 -4.60
CA PHE A 98 -3.88 4.46 -3.76
C PHE A 98 -4.34 5.74 -3.05
N LYS A 99 -5.55 5.69 -2.51
CA LYS A 99 -6.09 6.62 -1.51
C LYS A 99 -6.21 5.91 -0.16
N THR A 100 -6.28 6.66 0.93
CA THR A 100 -6.40 6.12 2.28
C THR A 100 -7.76 6.47 2.88
N GLU A 101 -8.40 5.50 3.52
CA GLU A 101 -9.62 5.69 4.31
C GLU A 101 -9.48 5.02 5.67
N VAL A 102 -10.01 5.64 6.72
CA VAL A 102 -10.07 5.02 8.06
C VAL A 102 -11.21 4.02 8.07
N ILE A 103 -10.95 2.79 8.51
CA ILE A 103 -11.98 1.78 8.74
C ILE A 103 -12.56 2.04 10.13
N LYS A 104 -13.87 2.29 10.20
CA LYS A 104 -14.61 2.46 11.46
C LYS A 104 -15.01 1.12 12.06
#